data_AF-A0A1H1DRS6-F1
#
_entry.id   AF-A0A1H1DRS6-F1
#
_cell.length_a   1.000
_cell.length_b   1.000
_cell.length_c   1.000
_cell.angle_alpha   90.00
_cell.angle_beta   90.00
_cell.angle_gamma   90.00
#
_symmetry.space_group_name_H-M   'P 1'
#
loop_
_entity.id
_entity.type
_entity.pdbx_description
1 polymer ?
#
loop_
_entity_poly.entity_id
_entity_poly.type
_entity_poly.pdbx_seq_one_letter_code
_entity_poly.pdbx_strand_id
1 'polypeptide(L)'
;MPLTDLEVRRAAPRAKTYRISDGRGMYLEIAPTGGKYWRLKYRFLDREKRLALGVYPDVTLAHARRKRDETRAMLADGVDPGQAKKEKKRLARLNAAATFEAVALEWFERQAPSWSTTHSEKIMGRLKKDLFPLLGSRPIADITPPEVFEVLRRAESRGAHDTAHRLHQNCGQVFRYAVATGRAARDVSADLRGALRPNRHTHFASITDPAKVGKMLFAFDGFSGTLVVRAALRLAPLLFVRPGELRRAEWAKIDLERGQWRYTVSKTKTEHLVPLATQAVQMLRELQALTGQWRYVFPGRDHRKPMSGAAINAALQRLGYDTKTEITGHGFRAMARTILHERLRFPADVIEHQLAHRVPGALGNAYNRTRFIEDRVAMMQAWADYLDQLKAGRTQDRSVRETSEAGEFLRHHGTAIGGGDAMSTLTVTARGRMTFTKDVLEHLGIERGGKVELHLLPNGRAELREHARTAPSGICGAS
;
A
#
# COMPACT_ATOMS: atom_id res chain seq x y z
N MET A 1 -58.41 37.49 25.62
CA MET A 1 -59.08 36.18 25.50
C MET A 1 -58.37 35.37 24.43
N PRO A 2 -58.19 34.05 24.60
CA PRO A 2 -57.64 33.18 23.56
C PRO A 2 -58.63 33.03 22.40
N LEU A 3 -58.14 32.90 21.17
CA LEU A 3 -58.98 32.72 19.99
C LEU A 3 -59.60 31.32 19.94
N THR A 4 -60.75 31.21 19.30
CA THR A 4 -61.38 29.97 18.87
C THR A 4 -61.20 29.77 17.36
N ASP A 5 -61.23 28.52 16.89
CA ASP A 5 -61.11 28.24 15.45
C ASP A 5 -62.26 28.89 14.64
N LEU A 6 -63.45 29.01 15.25
CA LEU A 6 -64.60 29.67 14.66
C LEU A 6 -64.37 31.17 14.46
N GLU A 7 -63.78 31.86 15.43
CA GLU A 7 -63.41 33.27 15.32
C GLU A 7 -62.35 33.49 14.23
N VAL A 8 -61.36 32.59 14.13
CA VAL A 8 -60.34 32.63 13.07
C VAL A 8 -60.97 32.48 11.68
N ARG A 9 -61.91 31.54 11.53
CA ARG A 9 -62.65 31.33 10.27
C ARG A 9 -63.47 32.56 9.89
N ARG A 10 -64.24 33.10 10.84
CA ARG A 10 -65.15 34.23 10.63
C ARG A 10 -64.46 35.58 10.46
N ALA A 11 -63.18 35.69 10.83
CA ALA A 11 -62.47 36.96 10.72
C ALA A 11 -62.32 37.38 9.25
N ALA A 12 -63.03 38.45 8.86
CA ALA A 12 -63.07 38.97 7.50
C ALA A 12 -62.00 40.05 7.26
N PRO A 13 -61.57 40.26 6.00
CA PRO A 13 -60.62 41.32 5.67
C PRO A 13 -61.21 42.71 5.93
N ARG A 14 -60.36 43.69 6.23
CA ARG A 14 -60.74 45.10 6.42
C ARG A 14 -59.88 45.98 5.52
N ALA A 15 -60.26 47.25 5.37
CA ALA A 15 -59.51 48.24 4.58
C ALA A 15 -58.05 48.42 5.03
N LYS A 16 -57.74 48.13 6.30
CA LYS A 16 -56.38 48.14 6.85
C LYS A 16 -56.08 46.83 7.56
N THR A 17 -54.80 46.44 7.56
CA THR A 17 -54.32 45.26 8.31
C THR A 17 -54.68 45.41 9.79
N TYR A 18 -55.32 44.39 10.35
CA TYR A 18 -55.65 44.36 11.77
C TYR A 18 -55.20 43.05 12.42
N ARG A 19 -55.18 43.03 13.75
CA ARG A 19 -54.62 41.94 14.55
C ARG A 19 -55.65 41.47 15.57
N ILE A 20 -55.77 40.15 15.72
CA ILE A 20 -56.59 39.52 16.75
C ILE A 20 -55.67 38.72 17.66
N SER A 21 -55.59 39.06 18.94
CA SER A 21 -54.67 38.44 19.89
C SER A 21 -55.15 37.05 20.32
N ASP A 22 -54.24 36.06 20.33
CA ASP A 22 -54.46 34.72 20.92
C ASP A 22 -53.84 34.61 22.33
N GLY A 23 -53.13 35.65 22.77
CA GLY A 23 -52.40 35.67 24.05
C GLY A 23 -50.95 35.19 23.94
N ARG A 24 -50.18 35.43 25.01
CA ARG A 24 -48.75 35.08 25.11
C ARG A 24 -47.90 35.61 23.92
N GLY A 25 -48.25 36.81 23.44
CA GLY A 25 -47.60 37.47 22.31
C GLY A 25 -48.00 36.94 20.92
N MET A 26 -48.77 35.84 20.82
CA MET A 26 -49.27 35.33 19.56
C MET A 26 -50.55 36.05 19.13
N TYR A 27 -50.68 36.32 17.83
CA TYR A 27 -51.86 36.95 17.24
C TYR A 27 -52.05 36.50 15.78
N LEU A 28 -53.29 36.58 15.31
CA LEU A 28 -53.67 36.46 13.91
C LEU A 28 -53.60 37.84 13.26
N GLU A 29 -52.80 38.00 12.21
CA GLU A 29 -52.75 39.21 11.40
C GLU A 29 -53.52 39.00 10.10
N ILE A 30 -54.46 39.88 9.80
CA ILE A 30 -55.35 39.76 8.64
C ILE A 30 -55.03 40.90 7.68
N ALA A 31 -54.52 40.55 6.51
CA ALA A 31 -54.22 41.50 5.44
C ALA A 31 -55.51 41.94 4.72
N PRO A 32 -55.56 43.16 4.14
CA PRO A 32 -56.68 43.61 3.31
C PRO A 32 -56.97 42.67 2.13
N THR A 33 -55.95 41.97 1.64
CA THR A 33 -56.04 40.98 0.56
C THR A 33 -56.64 39.63 0.97
N GLY A 34 -56.97 39.45 2.25
CA GLY A 34 -57.58 38.22 2.75
C GLY A 34 -56.64 37.21 3.41
N GLY A 35 -55.32 37.39 3.27
CA GLY A 35 -54.34 36.51 3.90
C GLY A 35 -54.38 36.59 5.44
N LYS A 36 -54.46 35.43 6.10
CA LYS A 36 -54.49 35.28 7.56
C LYS A 36 -53.16 34.68 8.05
N TYR A 37 -52.36 35.47 8.76
CA TYR A 37 -51.00 35.11 9.15
C TYR A 37 -50.89 34.94 10.67
N TRP A 38 -50.37 33.79 11.10
CA TRP A 38 -50.00 33.59 12.50
C TRP A 38 -48.65 34.26 12.79
N ARG A 39 -48.64 35.17 13.76
CA ARG A 39 -47.44 35.89 14.17
C ARG A 39 -47.26 35.84 15.68
N LEU A 40 -46.00 35.86 16.10
CA LEU A 40 -45.59 35.95 17.49
C LEU A 40 -44.75 37.21 17.67
N LYS A 41 -45.20 38.08 18.58
CA LYS A 41 -44.46 39.22 19.10
C LYS A 41 -43.68 38.78 20.33
N TYR A 42 -42.38 38.98 20.35
CA TYR A 42 -41.50 38.61 21.47
C TYR A 42 -40.41 39.65 21.68
N ARG A 43 -39.73 39.61 22.83
CA ARG A 43 -38.55 40.43 23.12
C ARG A 43 -37.33 39.53 23.28
N PHE A 44 -36.18 39.99 22.80
CA PHE A 44 -34.89 39.33 22.99
C PHE A 44 -33.81 40.42 23.12
N LEU A 45 -33.03 40.39 24.21
CA LEU A 45 -32.04 41.43 24.55
C LEU A 45 -32.62 42.85 24.42
N ASP A 46 -33.76 43.09 25.08
CA ASP A 46 -34.53 44.34 25.08
C ASP A 46 -34.98 44.88 23.72
N ARG A 47 -34.87 44.07 22.65
CA ARG A 47 -35.41 44.41 21.33
C ARG A 47 -36.69 43.63 21.05
N GLU A 48 -37.72 44.36 20.67
CA GLU A 48 -38.97 43.77 20.22
C GLU A 48 -38.82 43.19 18.80
N LYS A 49 -39.24 41.95 18.61
CA LYS A 49 -39.15 41.21 17.35
C LYS A 49 -40.47 40.53 17.03
N ARG A 50 -40.64 40.19 15.75
CA ARG A 50 -41.82 39.50 15.22
C ARG A 50 -41.39 38.24 14.46
N LEU A 51 -42.04 37.11 14.73
CA LEU A 51 -41.82 35.84 14.04
C LEU A 51 -43.10 35.37 13.36
N ALA A 52 -43.01 34.95 12.11
CA ALA A 52 -44.11 34.28 11.42
C ALA A 52 -44.15 32.79 11.78
N LEU A 53 -45.29 32.32 12.29
CA LEU A 53 -45.55 30.93 12.69
C LEU A 53 -46.22 30.12 11.57
N GLY A 54 -46.90 30.79 10.63
CA GLY A 54 -47.58 30.15 9.50
C GLY A 54 -48.66 31.02 8.88
N VAL A 55 -49.33 30.47 7.87
CA VAL A 55 -50.49 31.07 7.21
C VAL A 55 -51.67 30.13 7.43
N TYR A 56 -52.84 30.67 7.74
CA TYR A 56 -54.09 29.90 7.82
C TYR A 56 -54.71 29.79 6.41
N PRO A 57 -55.25 28.64 5.98
CA PRO A 57 -55.55 27.44 6.78
C PRO A 57 -54.42 26.40 6.91
N ASP A 58 -53.32 26.49 6.14
CA ASP A 58 -52.23 25.51 6.15
C ASP A 58 -51.63 25.24 7.54
N VAL A 59 -51.63 26.27 8.38
CA VAL A 59 -51.29 26.18 9.80
C VAL A 59 -52.55 26.48 10.62
N THR A 60 -53.11 25.44 11.23
CA THR A 60 -54.27 25.53 12.12
C THR A 60 -53.91 26.29 13.40
N LEU A 61 -54.93 26.80 14.12
CA LEU A 61 -54.74 27.46 15.42
C LEU A 61 -53.95 26.58 16.41
N ALA A 62 -54.27 25.29 16.47
CA ALA A 62 -53.58 24.33 17.33
C ALA A 62 -52.09 24.19 16.97
N HIS A 63 -51.77 24.09 15.68
CA HIS A 63 -50.37 24.02 15.22
C HIS A 63 -49.63 25.33 15.47
N ALA A 64 -50.27 26.48 15.27
CA ALA A 64 -49.69 27.78 15.58
C ALA A 64 -49.38 27.93 17.09
N ARG A 65 -50.25 27.43 17.98
CA ARG A 65 -49.99 27.39 19.43
C ARG A 65 -48.81 26.49 19.80
N ARG A 66 -48.67 25.30 19.18
CA ARG A 66 -47.48 24.46 19.38
C ARG A 66 -46.19 25.18 19.00
N LYS A 67 -46.14 25.78 17.80
CA LYS A 67 -44.98 26.57 17.35
C LYS A 67 -44.69 27.77 18.26
N ARG A 68 -45.72 28.41 18.80
CA ARG A 68 -45.57 29.47 19.82
C ARG A 68 -44.86 28.93 21.04
N ASP A 69 -45.32 27.82 21.58
CA ASP A 69 -44.76 27.25 22.82
C ASP A 69 -43.33 26.75 22.62
N GLU A 70 -43.02 26.12 21.47
CA GLU A 70 -41.64 25.80 21.06
C GLU A 70 -40.75 27.05 20.96
N THR A 71 -41.27 28.13 20.35
CA THR A 71 -40.54 29.39 20.22
C THR A 71 -40.27 30.03 21.58
N ARG A 72 -41.21 29.90 22.52
CA ARG A 72 -41.04 30.40 23.90
C ARG A 72 -40.04 29.58 24.70
N ALA A 73 -39.97 28.26 24.48
CA ALA A 73 -38.93 27.42 25.06
C ALA A 73 -37.53 27.88 24.60
N MET A 74 -37.34 28.08 23.28
CA MET A 74 -36.07 28.61 22.75
C MET A 74 -35.67 29.96 23.36
N LEU A 75 -36.64 30.85 23.60
CA LEU A 75 -36.38 32.13 24.26
C LEU A 75 -36.00 31.98 25.73
N ALA A 76 -36.57 31.00 26.44
CA ALA A 76 -36.19 30.69 27.82
C ALA A 76 -34.75 30.15 27.90
N ASP A 77 -34.31 29.42 26.86
CA ASP A 77 -32.93 28.93 26.72
C ASP A 77 -31.95 30.01 26.21
N GLY A 78 -32.38 31.27 26.07
CA GLY A 78 -31.55 32.37 25.62
C GLY A 78 -31.24 32.38 24.12
N VAL A 79 -31.98 31.62 23.30
CA VAL A 79 -31.80 31.54 21.84
C VAL A 79 -32.79 32.46 21.13
N ASP A 80 -32.32 33.31 20.23
CA ASP A 80 -33.17 34.12 19.34
C ASP A 80 -33.78 33.24 18.23
N PRO A 81 -35.11 32.98 18.23
CA PRO A 81 -35.75 32.09 17.26
C PRO A 81 -35.76 32.65 15.84
N GLY A 82 -35.74 33.98 15.69
CA GLY A 82 -35.65 34.64 14.39
C GLY A 82 -34.28 34.41 13.74
N GLN A 83 -33.21 34.55 14.52
CA GLN A 83 -31.85 34.24 14.07
C GLN A 83 -31.67 32.74 13.79
N ALA A 84 -32.13 31.86 14.69
CA ALA A 84 -32.07 30.41 14.48
C ALA A 84 -32.76 29.98 13.18
N LYS A 85 -33.93 30.55 12.87
CA LYS A 85 -34.65 30.28 11.61
C LYS A 85 -33.91 30.82 10.39
N LYS A 86 -33.29 32.01 10.49
CA LYS A 86 -32.48 32.61 9.42
C LYS A 86 -31.23 31.79 9.14
N GLU A 87 -30.54 31.35 10.19
CA GLU A 87 -29.35 30.53 10.11
C GLU A 87 -29.64 29.16 9.51
N LYS A 88 -30.71 28.49 9.96
CA LYS A 88 -31.18 27.23 9.36
C LYS A 88 -31.45 27.37 7.86
N LYS A 89 -32.07 28.48 7.43
CA LYS A 89 -32.34 28.75 6.00
C LYS A 89 -31.06 29.05 5.21
N ARG A 90 -30.09 29.75 5.82
CA ARG A 90 -28.78 30.03 5.21
C ARG A 90 -27.99 28.75 5.01
N LEU A 91 -27.90 27.91 6.05
CA LEU A 91 -27.25 26.60 6.00
C LEU A 91 -27.90 25.68 4.97
N ALA A 92 -29.23 25.63 4.88
CA ALA A 92 -29.93 24.85 3.86
C ALA A 92 -29.56 25.29 2.42
N ARG A 93 -29.42 26.59 2.18
CA ARG A 93 -28.98 27.11 0.86
C ARG A 93 -27.52 26.80 0.55
N LEU A 94 -26.64 26.93 1.54
CA LEU A 94 -25.22 26.58 1.38
C LEU A 94 -25.05 25.08 1.15
N ASN A 95 -25.81 24.25 1.87
CA ASN A 95 -25.80 22.79 1.71
C ASN A 95 -26.33 22.37 0.34
N ALA A 96 -27.38 23.02 -0.16
CA ALA A 96 -27.90 22.77 -1.51
C ALA A 96 -26.86 23.09 -2.61
N ALA A 97 -25.96 24.04 -2.37
CA ALA A 97 -24.86 24.36 -3.28
C ALA A 97 -23.62 23.46 -3.07
N ALA A 98 -23.47 22.83 -1.90
CA ALA A 98 -22.37 21.94 -1.56
C ALA A 98 -22.68 20.49 -1.98
N THR A 99 -22.73 20.24 -3.28
CA THR A 99 -22.92 18.89 -3.81
C THR A 99 -21.69 18.01 -3.58
N PHE A 100 -21.86 16.69 -3.60
CA PHE A 100 -20.74 15.75 -3.45
C PHE A 100 -19.66 15.98 -4.50
N GLU A 101 -20.06 16.21 -5.77
CA GLU A 101 -19.11 16.44 -6.85
C GLU A 101 -18.29 17.71 -6.62
N ALA A 102 -18.93 18.83 -6.27
CA ALA A 102 -18.23 20.09 -6.00
C ALA A 102 -17.19 19.93 -4.88
N VAL A 103 -17.58 19.28 -3.77
CA VAL A 103 -16.68 19.04 -2.64
C VAL A 103 -15.58 18.03 -2.99
N ALA A 104 -15.88 17.02 -3.81
CA ALA A 104 -14.89 16.05 -4.25
C ALA A 104 -13.85 16.66 -5.19
N LEU A 105 -14.23 17.59 -6.07
CA LEU A 105 -13.31 18.31 -6.94
C LEU A 105 -12.41 19.25 -6.13
N GLU A 106 -12.97 20.04 -5.21
CA GLU A 106 -12.21 20.91 -4.29
C GLU A 106 -11.22 20.09 -3.45
N TRP A 107 -11.67 18.94 -2.91
CA TRP A 107 -10.81 17.99 -2.21
C TRP A 107 -9.68 17.48 -3.11
N PHE A 108 -10.00 17.08 -4.34
CA PHE A 108 -9.04 16.52 -5.27
C PHE A 108 -7.97 17.53 -5.66
N GLU A 109 -8.33 18.77 -5.97
CA GLU A 109 -7.38 19.84 -6.30
C GLU A 109 -6.35 20.09 -5.20
N ARG A 110 -6.80 20.01 -3.93
CA ARG A 110 -5.90 20.17 -2.78
C ARG A 110 -4.94 18.99 -2.59
N GLN A 111 -5.38 17.77 -2.89
CA GLN A 111 -4.59 16.56 -2.63
C GLN A 111 -3.70 16.14 -3.80
N ALA A 112 -4.15 16.36 -5.03
CA ALA A 112 -3.48 15.94 -6.26
C ALA A 112 -2.01 16.37 -6.37
N PRO A 113 -1.58 17.56 -5.90
CA PRO A 113 -0.17 17.95 -5.93
C PRO A 113 0.77 17.05 -5.12
N SER A 114 0.24 16.38 -4.09
CA SER A 114 1.01 15.43 -3.26
C SER A 114 1.15 14.04 -3.89
N TRP A 115 0.43 13.78 -4.98
CA TRP A 115 0.35 12.47 -5.62
C TRP A 115 1.09 12.45 -6.95
N SER A 116 1.43 11.25 -7.40
CA SER A 116 1.90 11.09 -8.78
C SER A 116 0.75 11.29 -9.76
N THR A 117 1.05 11.79 -10.97
CA THR A 117 0.06 12.03 -12.03
C THR A 117 -0.84 10.82 -12.27
N THR A 118 -0.26 9.62 -12.38
CA THR A 118 -1.01 8.37 -12.57
C THR A 118 -1.93 8.03 -11.39
N HIS A 119 -1.55 8.39 -10.15
CA HIS A 119 -2.40 8.15 -9.00
C HIS A 119 -3.61 9.10 -9.00
N SER A 120 -3.37 10.39 -9.29
CA SER A 120 -4.40 11.41 -9.46
C SER A 120 -5.39 11.04 -10.56
N GLU A 121 -4.91 10.63 -11.74
CA GLU A 121 -5.75 10.15 -12.85
C GLU A 121 -6.64 8.97 -12.44
N LYS A 122 -6.09 7.99 -11.71
CA LYS A 122 -6.86 6.82 -11.23
C LYS A 122 -7.94 7.21 -10.22
N ILE A 123 -7.66 8.16 -9.33
CA ILE A 123 -8.65 8.67 -8.38
C ILE A 123 -9.76 9.40 -9.13
N MET A 124 -9.40 10.37 -9.98
CA MET A 124 -10.38 11.14 -10.75
C MET A 124 -11.23 10.26 -11.66
N GLY A 125 -10.62 9.27 -12.31
CA GLY A 125 -11.33 8.30 -13.13
C GLY A 125 -12.39 7.51 -12.34
N ARG A 126 -12.06 7.07 -11.11
CA ARG A 126 -13.02 6.42 -10.21
C ARG A 126 -14.14 7.37 -9.77
N LEU A 127 -13.81 8.61 -9.39
CA LEU A 127 -14.80 9.62 -9.01
C LEU A 127 -15.82 9.83 -10.14
N LYS A 128 -15.34 10.13 -11.35
CA LYS A 128 -16.19 10.40 -12.53
C LYS A 128 -16.98 9.18 -13.00
N LYS A 129 -16.37 8.00 -13.00
CA LYS A 129 -17.00 6.79 -13.54
C LYS A 129 -18.03 6.17 -12.59
N ASP A 130 -17.76 6.23 -11.28
CA ASP A 130 -18.52 5.42 -10.31
C ASP A 130 -19.26 6.27 -9.27
N LEU A 131 -18.68 7.36 -8.75
CA LEU A 131 -19.29 8.15 -7.67
C LEU A 131 -20.19 9.27 -8.17
N PHE A 132 -19.72 10.10 -9.10
CA PHE A 132 -20.47 11.25 -9.61
C PHE A 132 -21.80 10.89 -10.26
N PRO A 133 -21.93 9.79 -11.04
CA PRO A 133 -23.20 9.46 -11.68
C PRO A 133 -24.36 9.21 -10.70
N LEU A 134 -24.09 8.80 -9.46
CA LEU A 134 -25.12 8.54 -8.45
C LEU A 134 -25.18 9.62 -7.38
N LEU A 135 -24.03 10.07 -6.90
CA LEU A 135 -23.94 10.97 -5.74
C LEU A 135 -23.62 12.41 -6.12
N GLY A 136 -23.13 12.66 -7.34
CA GLY A 136 -22.47 13.92 -7.71
C GLY A 136 -23.32 15.16 -7.47
N SER A 137 -24.60 15.12 -7.84
CA SER A 137 -25.57 16.22 -7.69
C SER A 137 -26.22 16.29 -6.31
N ARG A 138 -26.05 15.27 -5.46
CA ARG A 138 -26.66 15.22 -4.13
C ARG A 138 -25.93 16.18 -3.19
N PRO A 139 -26.64 17.01 -2.40
CA PRO A 139 -26.05 17.76 -1.30
C PRO A 139 -25.28 16.81 -0.37
N ILE A 140 -24.01 17.09 -0.10
CA ILE A 140 -23.15 16.14 0.63
C ILE A 140 -23.66 15.86 2.06
N ALA A 141 -24.34 16.84 2.66
CA ALA A 141 -24.95 16.71 3.99
C ALA A 141 -26.14 15.73 4.02
N ASP A 142 -26.79 15.50 2.88
CA ASP A 142 -28.02 14.71 2.77
C ASP A 142 -27.77 13.27 2.28
N ILE A 143 -26.51 12.91 1.99
CA ILE A 143 -26.15 11.58 1.51
C ILE A 143 -26.14 10.60 2.69
N THR A 144 -26.81 9.47 2.50
CA THR A 144 -26.96 8.43 3.51
C THR A 144 -26.00 7.25 3.30
N PRO A 145 -25.68 6.45 4.33
CA PRO A 145 -24.88 5.24 4.16
C PRO A 145 -25.42 4.25 3.11
N PRO A 146 -26.75 3.98 3.02
CA PRO A 146 -27.29 3.11 1.97
C PRO A 146 -27.03 3.60 0.54
N GLU A 147 -27.09 4.91 0.28
CA GLU A 147 -26.78 5.48 -1.04
C GLU A 147 -25.31 5.24 -1.41
N VAL A 148 -24.39 5.44 -0.47
CA VAL A 148 -22.97 5.13 -0.68
C VAL A 148 -22.79 3.64 -0.91
N PHE A 149 -23.44 2.78 -0.12
CA PHE A 149 -23.34 1.34 -0.25
C PHE A 149 -23.82 0.84 -1.63
N GLU A 150 -24.86 1.45 -2.19
CA GLU A 150 -25.33 1.12 -3.55
C GLU A 150 -24.24 1.32 -4.60
N VAL A 151 -23.50 2.44 -4.54
CA VAL A 151 -22.37 2.70 -5.44
C VAL A 151 -21.31 1.60 -5.31
N LEU A 152 -20.96 1.23 -4.08
CA LEU A 152 -19.93 0.23 -3.84
C LEU A 152 -20.37 -1.17 -4.31
N ARG A 153 -21.64 -1.53 -4.11
CA ARG A 153 -22.22 -2.78 -4.61
C ARG A 153 -22.24 -2.85 -6.13
N ARG A 154 -22.47 -1.73 -6.84
CA ARG A 154 -22.35 -1.70 -8.31
C ARG A 154 -20.93 -1.98 -8.78
N ALA A 155 -19.92 -1.55 -8.03
CA ALA A 155 -18.53 -1.91 -8.34
C ALA A 155 -18.22 -3.37 -8.06
N GLU A 156 -18.72 -3.90 -6.94
CA GLU A 156 -18.58 -5.29 -6.55
C GLU A 156 -19.27 -6.26 -7.51
N SER A 157 -20.49 -5.94 -7.96
CA SER A 157 -21.28 -6.80 -8.87
C SER A 157 -20.63 -6.97 -10.25
N ARG A 158 -19.75 -6.04 -10.64
CA ARG A 158 -18.92 -6.14 -11.86
C ARG A 158 -17.65 -6.96 -11.66
N GLY A 159 -17.46 -7.57 -10.48
CA GLY A 159 -16.25 -8.29 -10.10
C GLY A 159 -15.05 -7.40 -9.75
N ALA A 160 -15.23 -6.08 -9.67
CA ALA A 160 -14.15 -5.12 -9.45
C ALA A 160 -13.92 -4.85 -7.95
N HIS A 161 -13.58 -5.89 -7.19
CA HIS A 161 -13.45 -5.82 -5.72
C HIS A 161 -12.45 -4.75 -5.23
N ASP A 162 -11.23 -4.69 -5.79
CA ASP A 162 -10.24 -3.65 -5.45
C ASP A 162 -10.78 -2.24 -5.72
N THR A 163 -11.53 -2.07 -6.82
CA THR A 163 -12.17 -0.79 -7.15
C THR A 163 -13.21 -0.42 -6.11
N ALA A 164 -14.05 -1.36 -5.67
CA ALA A 164 -15.05 -1.11 -4.63
C ALA A 164 -14.41 -0.63 -3.32
N HIS A 165 -13.34 -1.29 -2.86
CA HIS A 165 -12.59 -0.87 -1.67
C HIS A 165 -11.95 0.51 -1.85
N ARG A 166 -11.38 0.81 -3.03
CA ARG A 166 -10.85 2.15 -3.32
C ARG A 166 -11.94 3.22 -3.37
N LEU A 167 -13.10 2.92 -3.93
CA LEU A 167 -14.24 3.85 -3.95
C LEU A 167 -14.69 4.19 -2.53
N HIS A 168 -14.80 3.19 -1.65
CA HIS A 168 -15.11 3.38 -0.23
C HIS A 168 -14.10 4.31 0.44
N GLN A 169 -12.80 4.06 0.25
CA GLN A 169 -11.73 4.90 0.78
C GLN A 169 -11.79 6.34 0.24
N ASN A 170 -11.95 6.50 -1.07
CA ASN A 170 -12.03 7.80 -1.74
C ASN A 170 -13.26 8.59 -1.26
N CYS A 171 -14.41 7.93 -1.15
CA CYS A 171 -15.65 8.51 -0.63
C CYS A 171 -15.47 9.02 0.81
N GLY A 172 -14.90 8.22 1.70
CA GLY A 172 -14.62 8.65 3.08
C GLY A 172 -13.59 9.78 3.20
N GLN A 173 -12.66 9.92 2.25
CA GLN A 173 -11.76 11.08 2.20
C GLN A 173 -12.52 12.37 1.85
N VAL A 174 -13.43 12.30 0.88
CA VAL A 174 -14.30 13.44 0.49
C VAL A 174 -15.21 13.82 1.65
N PHE A 175 -15.85 12.87 2.32
CA PHE A 175 -16.71 13.15 3.47
C PHE A 175 -15.94 13.76 4.64
N ARG A 176 -14.76 13.24 5.00
CA ARG A 176 -13.93 13.84 6.05
C ARG A 176 -13.49 15.26 5.71
N TYR A 177 -13.23 15.55 4.43
CA TYR A 177 -12.98 16.91 3.98
C TYR A 177 -14.22 17.81 4.11
N ALA A 178 -15.40 17.30 3.76
CA ALA A 178 -16.66 18.00 3.95
C ALA A 178 -16.93 18.33 5.43
N VAL A 179 -16.64 17.40 6.34
CA VAL A 179 -16.72 17.61 7.79
C VAL A 179 -15.76 18.71 8.24
N ALA A 180 -14.49 18.64 7.82
CA ALA A 180 -13.49 19.64 8.18
C ALA A 180 -13.82 21.06 7.69
N THR A 181 -14.62 21.17 6.61
CA THR A 181 -15.07 22.44 6.03
C THR A 181 -16.48 22.86 6.49
N GLY A 182 -17.08 22.11 7.43
CA GLY A 182 -18.41 22.41 7.98
C GLY A 182 -19.58 22.15 7.02
N ARG A 183 -19.36 21.42 5.92
CA ARG A 183 -20.35 21.11 4.87
C ARG A 183 -21.08 19.78 5.10
N ALA A 184 -20.58 18.94 6.02
CA ALA A 184 -21.22 17.72 6.46
C ALA A 184 -21.03 17.53 7.98
N ALA A 185 -21.99 16.88 8.64
CA ALA A 185 -21.91 16.64 10.09
C ALA A 185 -21.00 15.45 10.45
N ARG A 186 -20.92 14.44 9.58
CA ARG A 186 -20.12 13.21 9.80
C ARG A 186 -19.73 12.54 8.48
N ASP A 187 -18.77 11.64 8.57
CA ASP A 187 -18.43 10.70 7.49
C ASP A 187 -19.34 9.48 7.52
N VAL A 188 -20.25 9.39 6.55
CA VAL A 188 -21.22 8.28 6.42
C VAL A 188 -20.58 7.00 5.87
N SER A 189 -19.40 7.06 5.26
CA SER A 189 -18.70 5.87 4.77
C SER A 189 -18.13 5.02 5.92
N ALA A 190 -17.94 5.61 7.11
CA ALA A 190 -17.40 4.91 8.26
C ALA A 190 -18.26 3.70 8.68
N ASP A 191 -19.58 3.79 8.54
CA ASP A 191 -20.53 2.71 8.87
C ASP A 191 -20.44 1.53 7.90
N LEU A 192 -19.83 1.72 6.73
CA LEU A 192 -19.73 0.71 5.68
C LEU A 192 -18.44 -0.11 5.77
N ARG A 193 -17.66 0.03 6.84
CA ARG A 193 -16.49 -0.81 7.09
C ARG A 193 -16.93 -2.27 7.23
N GLY A 194 -16.30 -3.15 6.46
CA GLY A 194 -16.63 -4.58 6.44
C GLY A 194 -17.87 -4.93 5.62
N ALA A 195 -18.58 -3.95 5.04
CA ALA A 195 -19.75 -4.22 4.20
C ALA A 195 -19.39 -4.81 2.82
N LEU A 196 -18.13 -4.64 2.39
CA LEU A 196 -17.62 -5.20 1.14
C LEU A 196 -16.93 -6.54 1.37
N ARG A 197 -17.03 -7.45 0.40
CA ARG A 197 -16.31 -8.72 0.44
C ARG A 197 -14.80 -8.45 0.53
N PRO A 198 -14.05 -9.18 1.38
CA PRO A 198 -12.62 -9.03 1.47
C PRO A 198 -11.95 -9.24 0.11
N ASN A 199 -10.99 -8.38 -0.23
CA ASN A 199 -10.19 -8.58 -1.42
C ASN A 199 -9.18 -9.71 -1.16
N ARG A 200 -9.19 -10.77 -1.96
CA ARG A 200 -8.14 -11.79 -1.92
C ARG A 200 -6.91 -11.21 -2.61
N HIS A 201 -5.96 -10.69 -1.83
CA HIS A 201 -4.68 -10.25 -2.38
C HIS A 201 -3.90 -11.47 -2.86
N THR A 202 -3.79 -11.64 -4.18
CA THR A 202 -2.89 -12.63 -4.78
C THR A 202 -1.52 -12.00 -4.99
N HIS A 203 -0.47 -12.74 -4.67
CA HIS A 203 0.88 -12.36 -5.05
C HIS A 203 1.03 -12.49 -6.57
N PHE A 204 1.94 -11.70 -7.16
CA PHE A 204 2.24 -11.85 -8.58
C PHE A 204 2.79 -13.25 -8.86
N ALA A 205 2.27 -13.88 -9.92
CA ALA A 205 2.76 -15.18 -10.37
C ALA A 205 4.27 -15.12 -10.69
N SER A 206 4.97 -16.17 -10.26
CA SER A 206 6.41 -16.32 -10.41
C SER A 206 6.78 -17.79 -10.54
N ILE A 207 7.64 -18.09 -11.51
CA ILE A 207 8.30 -19.39 -11.62
C ILE A 207 9.54 -19.35 -10.72
N THR A 208 9.65 -20.27 -9.76
CA THR A 208 10.80 -20.42 -8.85
C THR A 208 11.51 -21.77 -8.98
N ASP A 209 10.87 -22.73 -9.65
CA ASP A 209 11.47 -24.03 -9.94
C ASP A 209 12.61 -23.91 -10.95
N PRO A 210 13.86 -24.31 -10.62
CA PRO A 210 15.02 -24.12 -11.49
C PRO A 210 14.88 -24.73 -12.89
N ALA A 211 14.24 -25.90 -13.02
CA ALA A 211 14.06 -26.54 -14.31
C ALA A 211 13.10 -25.75 -15.20
N LYS A 212 11.99 -25.26 -14.65
CA LYS A 212 11.06 -24.36 -15.35
C LYS A 212 11.70 -23.01 -15.69
N VAL A 213 12.54 -22.46 -14.80
CA VAL A 213 13.31 -21.24 -15.08
C VAL A 213 14.26 -21.47 -16.26
N GLY A 214 15.01 -22.57 -16.28
CA GLY A 214 15.89 -22.92 -17.41
C GLY A 214 15.14 -22.99 -18.74
N LYS A 215 13.99 -23.68 -18.77
CA LYS A 215 13.12 -23.75 -19.97
C LYS A 215 12.65 -22.37 -20.43
N MET A 216 12.30 -21.49 -19.50
CA MET A 216 11.88 -20.12 -19.81
C MET A 216 13.02 -19.28 -20.38
N LEU A 217 14.20 -19.35 -19.78
CA LEU A 217 15.37 -18.62 -20.28
C LEU A 217 15.82 -19.12 -21.65
N PHE A 218 15.67 -20.43 -21.92
CA PHE A 218 15.89 -21.00 -23.24
C PHE A 218 14.85 -20.47 -24.26
N ALA A 219 13.57 -20.44 -23.89
CA ALA A 219 12.51 -19.92 -24.75
C ALA A 219 12.72 -18.44 -25.16
N PHE A 220 13.43 -17.63 -24.36
CA PHE A 220 13.74 -16.25 -24.70
C PHE A 220 14.57 -16.10 -25.99
N ASP A 221 15.31 -17.13 -26.40
CA ASP A 221 16.07 -17.10 -27.65
C ASP A 221 15.19 -17.20 -28.89
N GLY A 222 14.02 -17.84 -28.77
CA GLY A 222 12.99 -17.89 -29.81
C GLY A 222 12.08 -16.66 -29.87
N PHE A 223 12.32 -15.64 -29.03
CA PHE A 223 11.46 -14.45 -29.01
C PHE A 223 11.59 -13.62 -30.30
N SER A 224 10.52 -13.60 -31.09
CA SER A 224 10.40 -12.73 -32.26
C SER A 224 9.85 -11.34 -31.88
N GLY A 225 10.73 -10.34 -31.91
CA GLY A 225 10.41 -8.95 -31.60
C GLY A 225 11.62 -8.02 -31.76
N THR A 226 11.42 -6.73 -31.47
CA THR A 226 12.50 -5.73 -31.58
C THR A 226 13.66 -6.07 -30.65
N LEU A 227 14.89 -5.70 -31.05
CA LEU A 227 16.07 -5.90 -30.23
C LEU A 227 15.92 -5.27 -28.83
N VAL A 228 15.28 -4.10 -28.75
CA VAL A 228 14.97 -3.40 -27.50
C VAL A 228 14.12 -4.26 -26.55
N VAL A 229 13.02 -4.85 -27.04
CA VAL A 229 12.14 -5.68 -26.21
C VAL A 229 12.83 -6.99 -25.83
N ARG A 230 13.62 -7.58 -26.74
CA ARG A 230 14.40 -8.80 -26.49
C ARG A 230 15.45 -8.59 -25.40
N ALA A 231 16.20 -7.48 -25.48
CA ALA A 231 17.17 -7.11 -24.46
C ALA A 231 16.49 -6.85 -23.11
N ALA A 232 15.36 -6.12 -23.09
CA ALA A 232 14.61 -5.89 -21.87
C ALA A 232 14.10 -7.19 -21.24
N LEU A 233 13.61 -8.14 -22.04
CA LEU A 233 13.15 -9.45 -21.59
C LEU A 233 14.28 -10.26 -20.96
N ARG A 234 15.47 -10.28 -21.57
CA ARG A 234 16.66 -10.99 -21.06
C ARG A 234 17.27 -10.33 -19.83
N LEU A 235 17.28 -9.00 -19.77
CA LEU A 235 17.82 -8.25 -18.62
C LEU A 235 16.86 -8.26 -17.41
N ALA A 236 15.56 -8.44 -17.60
CA ALA A 236 14.58 -8.45 -16.52
C ALA A 236 14.87 -9.49 -15.42
N PRO A 237 15.12 -10.78 -15.71
CA PRO A 237 15.50 -11.76 -14.69
C PRO A 237 16.91 -11.55 -14.14
N LEU A 238 17.85 -11.02 -14.94
CA LEU A 238 19.23 -10.77 -14.48
C LEU A 238 19.31 -9.63 -13.46
N LEU A 239 18.60 -8.54 -13.71
CA LEU A 239 18.66 -7.34 -12.86
C LEU A 239 17.60 -7.33 -11.77
N PHE A 240 16.46 -8.00 -12.03
CA PHE A 240 15.30 -8.12 -11.14
C PHE A 240 14.90 -6.80 -10.46
N VAL A 241 15.09 -5.68 -11.18
CA VAL A 241 14.55 -4.38 -10.81
C VAL A 241 13.05 -4.34 -11.08
N ARG A 242 12.34 -3.34 -10.55
CA ARG A 242 10.91 -3.18 -10.85
C ARG A 242 10.75 -2.91 -12.36
N PRO A 243 9.76 -3.53 -13.05
CA PRO A 243 9.57 -3.34 -14.49
C PRO A 243 9.44 -1.87 -14.91
N GLY A 244 8.84 -1.04 -14.05
CA GLY A 244 8.73 0.40 -14.26
C GLY A 244 10.08 1.12 -14.28
N GLU A 245 11.06 0.68 -13.47
CA GLU A 245 12.40 1.26 -13.46
C GLU A 245 13.22 0.76 -14.64
N LEU A 246 13.14 -0.53 -14.95
CA LEU A 246 13.83 -1.10 -16.11
C LEU A 246 13.48 -0.37 -17.40
N ARG A 247 12.18 -0.23 -17.70
CA ARG A 247 11.73 0.42 -18.93
C ARG A 247 12.11 1.92 -19.02
N ARG A 248 12.41 2.56 -17.89
CA ARG A 248 12.79 3.98 -17.80
C ARG A 248 14.28 4.17 -17.57
N ALA A 249 15.09 3.12 -17.64
CA ALA A 249 16.53 3.24 -17.53
C ALA A 249 17.07 4.23 -18.56
N GLU A 250 17.94 5.14 -18.12
CA GLU A 250 18.56 6.18 -18.94
C GLU A 250 20.05 5.88 -19.11
N TRP A 251 20.59 6.10 -20.30
CA TRP A 251 22.00 5.85 -20.59
C TRP A 251 22.93 6.66 -19.69
N ALA A 252 22.58 7.92 -19.41
CA ALA A 252 23.32 8.81 -18.51
C ALA A 252 23.44 8.31 -17.05
N LYS A 253 22.74 7.23 -16.70
CA LYS A 253 22.71 6.63 -15.36
C LYS A 253 23.41 5.28 -15.28
N ILE A 254 23.93 4.78 -16.41
CA ILE A 254 24.62 3.51 -16.51
C ILE A 254 26.10 3.77 -16.80
N ASP A 255 26.96 3.28 -15.93
CA ASP A 255 28.41 3.24 -16.09
C ASP A 255 28.78 1.80 -16.46
N LEU A 256 28.93 1.54 -17.76
CA LEU A 256 29.24 0.20 -18.28
C LEU A 256 30.68 -0.24 -17.96
N GLU A 257 31.59 0.71 -17.79
CA GLU A 257 32.99 0.41 -17.44
C GLU A 257 33.10 -0.04 -15.99
N ARG A 258 32.38 0.61 -15.08
CA ARG A 258 32.29 0.16 -13.69
C ARG A 258 31.26 -0.95 -13.44
N GLY A 259 30.45 -1.30 -14.43
CA GLY A 259 29.37 -2.28 -14.29
C GLY A 259 28.32 -1.83 -13.27
N GLN A 260 27.84 -0.59 -13.35
CA GLN A 260 26.92 -0.02 -12.35
C GLN A 260 25.77 0.76 -13.01
N TRP A 261 24.57 0.59 -12.48
CA TRP A 261 23.41 1.41 -12.82
C TRP A 261 22.86 2.12 -11.58
N ARG A 262 22.82 3.46 -11.60
CA ARG A 262 22.41 4.30 -10.45
C ARG A 262 21.16 5.10 -10.76
N TYR A 263 20.10 4.96 -9.98
CA TYR A 263 18.87 5.73 -10.18
C TYR A 263 18.10 5.95 -8.87
N THR A 264 17.26 6.97 -8.87
CA THR A 264 16.31 7.22 -7.78
C THR A 264 15.06 6.36 -7.98
N VAL A 265 14.76 5.49 -7.02
CA VAL A 265 13.57 4.61 -7.10
C VAL A 265 12.30 5.45 -7.10
N SER A 266 11.44 5.26 -8.11
CA SER A 266 10.25 6.09 -8.31
C SER A 266 9.25 6.00 -7.15
N LYS A 267 9.12 4.81 -6.53
CA LYS A 267 8.16 4.52 -5.45
C LYS A 267 8.64 5.01 -4.08
N THR A 268 9.91 4.80 -3.73
CA THR A 268 10.45 5.10 -2.40
C THR A 268 11.23 6.41 -2.33
N LYS A 269 11.56 7.00 -3.49
CA LYS A 269 12.39 8.20 -3.64
C LYS A 269 13.77 8.07 -3.02
N THR A 270 14.33 6.87 -3.04
CA THR A 270 15.65 6.55 -2.49
C THR A 270 16.64 6.30 -3.61
N GLU A 271 17.88 6.76 -3.44
CA GLU A 271 18.98 6.40 -4.32
C GLU A 271 19.26 4.90 -4.28
N HIS A 272 19.44 4.31 -5.45
CA HIS A 272 19.71 2.90 -5.59
C HIS A 272 20.78 2.65 -6.65
N LEU A 273 21.78 1.85 -6.30
CA LEU A 273 22.77 1.32 -7.24
C LEU A 273 22.44 -0.14 -7.50
N VAL A 274 22.49 -0.58 -8.75
CA VAL A 274 22.40 -1.97 -9.20
C VAL A 274 23.76 -2.36 -9.79
N PRO A 275 24.50 -3.31 -9.20
CA PRO A 275 25.67 -3.91 -9.85
C PRO A 275 25.24 -4.69 -11.09
N LEU A 276 26.03 -4.62 -12.16
CA LEU A 276 25.78 -5.28 -13.43
C LEU A 276 26.78 -6.43 -13.58
N ALA A 277 26.27 -7.65 -13.69
CA ALA A 277 27.08 -8.81 -14.07
C ALA A 277 27.61 -8.66 -15.51
N THR A 278 28.68 -9.39 -15.84
CA THR A 278 29.32 -9.35 -17.17
C THR A 278 28.32 -9.61 -18.31
N GLN A 279 27.39 -10.55 -18.15
CA GLN A 279 26.30 -10.85 -19.09
C GLN A 279 25.40 -9.63 -19.33
N ALA A 280 25.08 -8.89 -18.27
CA ALA A 280 24.24 -7.69 -18.38
C ALA A 280 24.98 -6.55 -19.08
N VAL A 281 26.27 -6.36 -18.77
CA VAL A 281 27.13 -5.36 -19.43
C VAL A 281 27.24 -5.65 -20.93
N GLN A 282 27.46 -6.91 -21.31
CA GLN A 282 27.53 -7.31 -22.72
C GLN A 282 26.23 -6.96 -23.47
N MET A 283 25.08 -7.38 -22.95
CA MET A 283 23.78 -7.07 -23.56
C MET A 283 23.51 -5.57 -23.65
N LEU A 284 23.95 -4.79 -22.66
CA LEU A 284 23.82 -3.34 -22.69
C LEU A 284 24.75 -2.72 -23.73
N ARG A 285 26.00 -3.20 -23.90
CA ARG A 285 26.91 -2.72 -24.96
C ARG A 285 26.34 -2.96 -26.36
N GLU A 286 25.78 -4.14 -26.62
CA GLU A 286 25.10 -4.45 -27.88
C GLU A 286 23.90 -3.52 -28.12
N LEU A 287 23.10 -3.27 -27.08
CA LEU A 287 21.94 -2.37 -27.16
C LEU A 287 22.35 -0.89 -27.30
N GLN A 288 23.50 -0.50 -26.75
CA GLN A 288 24.02 0.87 -26.83
C GLN A 288 24.36 1.24 -28.27
N ALA A 289 24.84 0.30 -29.09
CA ALA A 289 25.08 0.53 -30.52
C ALA A 289 23.81 0.96 -31.28
N LEU A 290 22.62 0.51 -30.82
CA LEU A 290 21.34 0.87 -31.44
C LEU A 290 20.67 2.07 -30.79
N THR A 291 20.78 2.20 -29.47
CA THR A 291 19.94 3.12 -28.68
C THR A 291 20.71 4.21 -27.93
N GLY A 292 22.05 4.15 -27.94
CA GLY A 292 22.94 5.02 -27.14
C GLY A 292 22.83 6.50 -27.47
N GLN A 293 22.38 6.84 -28.67
CA GLN A 293 22.12 8.21 -29.10
C GLN A 293 20.85 8.84 -28.49
N TRP A 294 20.01 8.05 -27.81
CA TRP A 294 18.78 8.51 -27.19
C TRP A 294 18.89 8.55 -25.67
N ARG A 295 17.91 9.17 -25.01
CA ARG A 295 17.87 9.25 -23.53
C ARG A 295 17.70 7.89 -22.87
N TYR A 296 16.76 7.08 -23.37
CA TYR A 296 16.36 5.82 -22.73
C TYR A 296 17.12 4.63 -23.32
N VAL A 297 17.53 3.72 -22.43
CA VAL A 297 18.09 2.41 -22.79
C VAL A 297 17.06 1.58 -23.57
N PHE A 298 15.79 1.66 -23.15
CA PHE A 298 14.68 0.97 -23.79
C PHE A 298 13.67 1.98 -24.34
N PRO A 299 13.92 2.58 -25.51
CA PRO A 299 12.99 3.51 -26.14
C PRO A 299 11.71 2.80 -26.63
N GLY A 300 10.61 3.54 -26.69
CA GLY A 300 9.39 3.12 -27.38
C GLY A 300 9.46 3.39 -28.88
N ARG A 301 8.31 3.30 -29.56
CA ARG A 301 8.19 3.71 -30.98
C ARG A 301 8.51 5.19 -31.18
N ASP A 302 8.15 6.04 -30.21
CA ASP A 302 8.69 7.40 -30.08
C ASP A 302 9.90 7.33 -29.15
N HIS A 303 11.09 7.60 -29.68
CA HIS A 303 12.38 7.53 -28.98
C HIS A 303 12.45 8.47 -27.76
N ARG A 304 11.60 9.50 -27.71
CA ARG A 304 11.49 10.44 -26.57
C ARG A 304 10.72 9.84 -25.40
N LYS A 305 10.09 8.67 -25.59
CA LYS A 305 9.31 7.97 -24.57
C LYS A 305 9.94 6.61 -24.28
N PRO A 306 9.87 6.15 -23.02
CA PRO A 306 10.31 4.80 -22.68
C PRO A 306 9.37 3.74 -23.29
N MET A 307 9.92 2.55 -23.57
CA MET A 307 9.21 1.33 -23.96
C MET A 307 7.95 1.14 -23.11
N SER A 308 6.84 0.64 -23.65
CA SER A 308 5.56 0.49 -22.92
C SER A 308 5.67 -0.38 -21.65
N GLY A 309 4.82 -0.10 -20.65
CA GLY A 309 4.77 -0.86 -19.40
C GLY A 309 4.24 -2.28 -19.57
N ALA A 310 3.53 -2.54 -20.67
CA ALA A 310 3.04 -3.85 -21.03
C ALA A 310 4.07 -4.69 -21.81
N ALA A 311 5.20 -4.12 -22.25
CA ALA A 311 6.07 -4.74 -23.24
C ALA A 311 6.65 -6.09 -22.80
N ILE A 312 7.15 -6.19 -21.57
CA ILE A 312 7.72 -7.45 -21.02
C ILE A 312 6.64 -8.52 -20.88
N ASN A 313 5.47 -8.18 -20.33
CA ASN A 313 4.36 -9.13 -20.22
C ASN A 313 3.84 -9.57 -21.58
N ALA A 314 3.76 -8.66 -22.56
CA ALA A 314 3.39 -8.99 -23.93
C ALA A 314 4.44 -9.89 -24.60
N ALA A 315 5.72 -9.73 -24.27
CA ALA A 315 6.78 -10.61 -24.75
C ALA A 315 6.66 -12.02 -24.16
N LEU A 316 6.41 -12.13 -22.84
CA LEU A 316 6.14 -13.40 -22.16
C LEU A 316 4.92 -14.12 -22.75
N GLN A 317 3.82 -13.41 -22.98
CA GLN A 317 2.61 -13.98 -23.61
C GLN A 317 2.88 -14.50 -25.02
N ARG A 318 3.67 -13.80 -25.83
CA ARG A 318 4.07 -14.26 -27.17
C ARG A 318 4.93 -15.52 -27.15
N LEU A 319 5.64 -15.77 -26.05
CA LEU A 319 6.39 -16.99 -25.81
C LEU A 319 5.54 -18.12 -25.20
N GLY A 320 4.23 -17.90 -25.02
CA GLY A 320 3.31 -18.91 -24.50
C GLY A 320 3.14 -18.91 -22.98
N TYR A 321 3.69 -17.93 -22.26
CA TYR A 321 3.55 -17.86 -20.80
C TYR A 321 2.29 -17.08 -20.37
N ASP A 322 1.52 -17.64 -19.44
CA ASP A 322 0.39 -16.94 -18.81
C ASP A 322 0.90 -15.95 -17.75
N THR A 323 0.67 -14.67 -18.00
CA THR A 323 1.07 -13.56 -17.11
C THR A 323 0.09 -13.30 -15.96
N LYS A 324 -0.82 -14.24 -15.68
CA LYS A 324 -1.65 -14.25 -14.48
C LYS A 324 -1.31 -15.40 -13.56
N THR A 325 -0.92 -16.55 -14.10
CA THR A 325 -0.78 -17.81 -13.34
C THR A 325 0.66 -18.33 -13.29
N GLU A 326 1.49 -18.05 -14.29
CA GLU A 326 2.85 -18.60 -14.37
C GLU A 326 3.92 -17.58 -14.00
N ILE A 327 4.07 -16.52 -14.80
CA ILE A 327 5.15 -15.54 -14.63
C ILE A 327 4.73 -14.17 -15.13
N THR A 328 5.05 -13.13 -14.36
CA THR A 328 4.91 -11.74 -14.80
C THR A 328 6.26 -11.06 -14.84
N GLY A 329 6.37 -9.91 -15.51
CA GLY A 329 7.57 -9.08 -15.42
C GLY A 329 7.91 -8.67 -13.97
N HIS A 330 6.92 -8.58 -13.08
CA HIS A 330 7.17 -8.38 -11.65
C HIS A 330 7.58 -9.68 -10.95
N GLY A 331 7.10 -10.82 -11.43
CA GLY A 331 7.41 -12.16 -10.95
C GLY A 331 8.90 -12.47 -10.94
N PHE A 332 9.67 -11.95 -11.90
CA PHE A 332 11.15 -12.09 -11.89
C PHE A 332 11.81 -11.65 -10.58
N ARG A 333 11.21 -10.69 -9.86
CA ARG A 333 11.70 -10.24 -8.56
C ARG A 333 11.50 -11.27 -7.46
N ALA A 334 10.34 -11.91 -7.46
CA ALA A 334 10.05 -12.99 -6.54
C ALA A 334 10.91 -14.22 -6.87
N MET A 335 11.05 -14.55 -8.16
CA MET A 335 11.97 -15.58 -8.66
C MET A 335 13.40 -15.38 -8.13
N ALA A 336 13.98 -14.20 -8.36
CA ALA A 336 15.33 -13.90 -7.89
C ALA A 336 15.44 -13.98 -6.37
N ARG A 337 14.50 -13.37 -5.62
CA ARG A 337 14.48 -13.41 -4.15
C ARG A 337 14.49 -14.84 -3.62
N THR A 338 13.58 -15.68 -4.10
CA THR A 338 13.42 -17.06 -3.64
C THR A 338 14.65 -17.88 -3.98
N ILE A 339 15.12 -17.85 -5.23
CA ILE A 339 16.23 -18.70 -5.66
C ILE A 339 17.57 -18.26 -5.05
N LEU A 340 17.83 -16.94 -4.96
CA LEU A 340 19.05 -16.42 -4.33
C LEU A 340 19.15 -16.86 -2.87
N HIS A 341 18.02 -16.85 -2.16
CA HIS A 341 17.96 -17.25 -0.76
C HIS A 341 18.03 -18.78 -0.59
N GLU A 342 17.19 -19.53 -1.31
CA GLU A 342 17.02 -20.97 -1.08
C GLU A 342 18.07 -21.84 -1.76
N ARG A 343 18.52 -21.46 -2.96
CA ARG A 343 19.45 -22.26 -3.77
C ARG A 343 20.88 -21.78 -3.66
N LEU A 344 21.08 -20.46 -3.77
CA LEU A 344 22.41 -19.86 -3.74
C LEU A 344 22.87 -19.43 -2.34
N ARG A 345 21.97 -19.50 -1.34
CA ARG A 345 22.25 -19.25 0.09
C ARG A 345 22.84 -17.87 0.37
N PHE A 346 22.50 -16.86 -0.44
CA PHE A 346 22.88 -15.48 -0.14
C PHE A 346 22.10 -14.94 1.07
N PRO A 347 22.72 -14.09 1.92
CA PRO A 347 22.04 -13.48 3.05
C PRO A 347 20.83 -12.67 2.62
N ALA A 348 19.73 -12.79 3.36
CA ALA A 348 18.47 -12.10 3.04
C ALA A 348 18.67 -10.58 2.93
N ASP A 349 19.48 -9.98 3.81
CA ASP A 349 19.72 -8.53 3.82
C ASP A 349 20.34 -8.05 2.51
N VAL A 350 21.31 -8.78 1.96
CA VAL A 350 21.97 -8.46 0.67
C VAL A 350 20.95 -8.49 -0.47
N ILE A 351 20.06 -9.49 -0.47
CA ILE A 351 18.99 -9.66 -1.47
C ILE A 351 17.96 -8.54 -1.37
N GLU A 352 17.49 -8.22 -0.16
CA GLU A 352 16.47 -7.18 0.08
C GLU A 352 17.01 -5.78 -0.28
N HIS A 353 18.30 -5.52 0.00
CA HIS A 353 18.98 -4.30 -0.45
C HIS A 353 19.03 -4.19 -1.96
N GLN A 354 19.34 -5.28 -2.68
CA GLN A 354 19.32 -5.31 -4.14
C GLN A 354 17.91 -5.10 -4.71
N LEU A 355 16.88 -5.57 -4.04
CA LEU A 355 15.49 -5.34 -4.43
C LEU A 355 15.00 -3.91 -4.13
N ALA A 356 15.81 -3.07 -3.48
CA ALA A 356 15.40 -1.78 -2.96
C ALA A 356 14.11 -1.91 -2.13
N HIS A 357 14.09 -2.91 -1.24
CA HIS A 357 13.09 -3.06 -0.20
C HIS A 357 13.55 -2.31 1.05
N ARG A 358 12.59 -1.83 1.85
CA ARG A 358 12.88 -1.27 3.17
C ARG A 358 12.93 -2.45 4.13
N VAL A 359 14.03 -2.59 4.87
CA VAL A 359 14.13 -3.56 5.97
C VAL A 359 13.23 -3.09 7.12
N PRO A 360 12.23 -3.87 7.56
CA PRO A 360 11.37 -3.50 8.68
C PRO A 360 12.12 -3.52 10.04
N GLY A 361 11.76 -2.63 10.96
CA GLY A 361 12.18 -2.68 12.38
C GLY A 361 13.20 -1.60 12.81
N ALA A 362 13.32 -1.39 14.12
CA ALA A 362 14.23 -0.41 14.73
C ALA A 362 15.72 -0.67 14.41
N LEU A 363 16.09 -1.93 14.15
CA LEU A 363 17.42 -2.35 13.69
C LEU A 363 17.70 -2.00 12.22
N GLY A 364 16.66 -1.82 11.40
CA GLY A 364 16.81 -1.49 9.97
C GLY A 364 17.35 -0.09 9.70
N ASN A 365 17.18 0.85 10.63
CA ASN A 365 17.79 2.18 10.55
C ASN A 365 19.31 2.16 10.84
N ALA A 366 19.79 1.21 11.67
CA ALA A 366 21.20 1.07 12.00
C ALA A 366 21.98 0.29 10.92
N TYR A 367 21.38 -0.76 10.36
CA TYR A 367 21.98 -1.59 9.28
C TYR A 367 22.00 -0.91 7.90
N ASN A 368 21.16 0.10 7.66
CA ASN A 368 21.09 0.83 6.39
C ASN A 368 22.36 1.62 6.01
N ARG A 369 23.39 1.67 6.88
CA ARG A 369 24.68 2.29 6.56
C ARG A 369 25.51 1.45 5.59
N THR A 370 25.44 0.12 5.67
CA THR A 370 26.19 -0.77 4.79
C THR A 370 25.34 -1.12 3.57
N ARG A 371 25.71 -0.59 2.39
CA ARG A 371 25.01 -0.85 1.12
C ARG A 371 25.33 -2.23 0.51
N PHE A 372 26.12 -3.05 1.22
CA PHE A 372 26.59 -4.39 0.84
C PHE A 372 27.08 -4.45 -0.61
N ILE A 373 27.83 -3.44 -1.07
CA ILE A 373 28.10 -3.29 -2.51
C ILE A 373 28.95 -4.44 -3.03
N GLU A 374 30.01 -4.84 -2.31
CA GLU A 374 30.88 -5.94 -2.71
C GLU A 374 30.13 -7.28 -2.71
N ASP A 375 29.38 -7.57 -1.65
CA ASP A 375 28.52 -8.77 -1.57
C ASP A 375 27.49 -8.80 -2.70
N ARG A 376 26.90 -7.65 -3.03
CA ARG A 376 25.93 -7.55 -4.13
C ARG A 376 26.59 -7.71 -5.48
N VAL A 377 27.82 -7.23 -5.69
CA VAL A 377 28.58 -7.47 -6.93
C VAL A 377 28.79 -8.97 -7.10
N ALA A 378 29.30 -9.65 -6.08
CA ALA A 378 29.51 -11.10 -6.10
C ALA A 378 28.19 -11.86 -6.31
N MET A 379 27.13 -11.45 -5.63
CA MET A 379 25.78 -12.03 -5.76
C MET A 379 25.21 -11.86 -7.17
N MET A 380 25.31 -10.68 -7.76
CA MET A 380 24.78 -10.40 -9.10
C MET A 380 25.52 -11.22 -10.17
N GLN A 381 26.84 -11.42 -10.03
CA GLN A 381 27.60 -12.27 -10.93
C GLN A 381 27.22 -13.75 -10.76
N ALA A 382 27.23 -14.27 -9.52
CA ALA A 382 26.84 -15.66 -9.24
C ALA A 382 25.40 -15.96 -9.69
N TRP A 383 24.50 -14.99 -9.56
CA TRP A 383 23.14 -15.06 -10.07
C TRP A 383 23.11 -15.22 -11.60
N ALA A 384 23.84 -14.38 -12.32
CA ALA A 384 23.89 -14.42 -13.77
C ALA A 384 24.47 -15.75 -14.29
N ASP A 385 25.57 -16.21 -13.67
CA ASP A 385 26.21 -17.49 -14.01
C ASP A 385 25.27 -18.67 -13.75
N TYR A 386 24.51 -18.62 -12.65
CA TYR A 386 23.51 -19.64 -12.34
C TYR A 386 22.35 -19.64 -13.36
N LEU A 387 21.88 -18.48 -13.81
CA LEU A 387 20.86 -18.42 -14.87
C LEU A 387 21.37 -19.00 -16.20
N ASP A 388 22.62 -18.75 -16.56
CA ASP A 388 23.24 -19.34 -17.76
C ASP A 388 23.37 -20.86 -17.65
N GLN A 389 23.74 -21.37 -16.46
CA GLN A 389 23.78 -22.81 -16.18
C GLN A 389 22.39 -23.46 -16.34
N LEU A 390 21.36 -22.85 -15.76
CA LEU A 390 19.97 -23.32 -15.90
C LEU A 390 19.53 -23.32 -17.37
N LYS A 391 19.82 -22.24 -18.10
CA LYS A 391 19.49 -22.11 -19.53
C LYS A 391 20.20 -23.19 -20.37
N ALA A 392 21.45 -23.50 -20.06
CA ALA A 392 22.23 -24.53 -20.73
C ALA A 392 21.84 -25.97 -20.35
N GLY A 393 20.84 -26.16 -19.48
CA GLY A 393 20.46 -27.48 -18.96
C GLY A 393 21.48 -28.09 -18.01
N ARG A 394 22.50 -27.32 -17.58
CA ARG A 394 23.53 -27.74 -16.63
C ARG A 394 23.00 -27.51 -15.22
N THR A 395 22.14 -28.40 -14.74
CA THR A 395 21.80 -28.43 -13.30
C THR A 395 22.95 -29.10 -12.59
N GLN A 396 23.87 -28.33 -11.98
CA GLN A 396 24.60 -28.86 -10.84
C GLN A 396 23.60 -28.94 -9.70
N ASP A 397 22.89 -30.07 -9.62
CA ASP A 397 22.44 -30.51 -8.32
C ASP A 397 23.72 -30.71 -7.51
N ARG A 398 23.98 -29.84 -6.54
CA ARG A 398 25.01 -30.08 -5.52
C ARG A 398 24.56 -31.19 -4.56
N SER A 399 23.86 -32.20 -5.08
CA SER A 399 23.75 -33.51 -4.45
C SER A 399 24.98 -34.31 -4.88
N VAL A 400 25.91 -34.43 -3.94
CA VAL A 400 26.87 -35.53 -3.77
C VAL A 400 27.25 -36.25 -5.08
N ARG A 401 28.22 -35.71 -5.83
CA ARG A 401 29.04 -36.56 -6.71
C ARG A 401 30.30 -36.91 -5.94
N GLU A 402 30.28 -38.08 -5.33
CA GLU A 402 31.50 -38.80 -4.98
C GLU A 402 32.19 -39.23 -6.27
N THR A 403 33.42 -38.77 -6.43
CA THR A 403 34.43 -39.45 -7.22
C THR A 403 35.60 -39.73 -6.29
N SER A 404 36.02 -41.00 -6.31
CA SER A 404 37.15 -41.66 -5.64
C SER A 404 38.46 -40.87 -5.73
N GLU A 405 39.46 -40.98 -4.86
CA GLU A 405 40.06 -42.16 -4.20
C GLU A 405 40.76 -41.78 -2.88
N ALA A 406 40.90 -42.80 -2.01
CA ALA A 406 41.93 -43.01 -0.98
C ALA A 406 42.22 -41.90 0.07
N GLY A 407 41.71 -42.13 1.27
CA GLY A 407 42.16 -41.51 2.52
C GLY A 407 41.12 -41.72 3.62
N GLU A 408 41.39 -42.66 4.53
CA GLU A 408 40.57 -43.01 5.70
C GLU A 408 40.02 -41.77 6.43
N PHE A 409 38.72 -41.50 6.29
CA PHE A 409 37.98 -40.68 7.26
C PHE A 409 36.56 -41.21 7.39
N LEU A 410 36.24 -41.73 8.57
CA LEU A 410 34.89 -42.08 9.01
C LEU A 410 33.97 -40.85 8.86
N ARG A 411 33.06 -40.88 7.89
CA ARG A 411 31.97 -39.91 7.78
C ARG A 411 30.84 -40.37 8.70
N HIS A 412 30.59 -39.66 9.79
CA HIS A 412 29.38 -39.85 10.57
C HIS A 412 28.23 -39.08 9.91
N HIS A 413 27.30 -39.79 9.29
CA HIS A 413 25.94 -39.28 9.08
C HIS A 413 25.19 -39.43 10.40
N GLY A 414 24.95 -38.33 11.10
CA GLY A 414 24.08 -38.29 12.26
C GLY A 414 22.63 -38.20 11.81
N THR A 415 21.95 -39.34 11.73
CA THR A 415 20.48 -39.40 11.68
C THR A 415 19.96 -38.91 13.02
N ALA A 416 19.13 -37.87 13.02
CA ALA A 416 18.51 -37.33 14.22
C ALA A 416 17.69 -38.42 14.95
N ILE A 417 18.06 -38.75 16.18
CA ILE A 417 17.19 -39.44 17.12
C ILE A 417 16.75 -38.39 18.14
N GLY A 418 15.47 -38.02 18.09
CA GLY A 418 14.85 -37.03 18.98
C GLY A 418 14.74 -35.64 18.34
N GLY A 419 13.50 -35.21 18.07
CA GLY A 419 13.20 -33.90 17.51
C GLY A 419 13.71 -32.76 18.41
N GLY A 420 14.68 -32.02 17.90
CA GLY A 420 15.25 -30.83 18.54
C GLY A 420 16.27 -30.21 17.59
N ASP A 421 16.14 -28.90 17.37
CA ASP A 421 16.93 -28.09 16.44
C ASP A 421 18.44 -28.36 16.57
N ALA A 422 19.10 -28.77 15.48
CA ALA A 422 20.55 -28.97 15.47
C ALA A 422 21.22 -27.65 15.82
N MET A 423 22.08 -27.63 16.86
CA MET A 423 22.78 -26.43 17.33
C MET A 423 23.48 -25.72 16.17
N SER A 424 22.84 -24.68 15.65
CA SER A 424 23.28 -23.88 14.51
C SER A 424 24.19 -22.72 14.93
N THR A 425 24.40 -22.52 16.23
CA THR A 425 25.24 -21.44 16.77
C THR A 425 26.05 -21.90 17.97
N LEU A 426 27.39 -21.88 17.86
CA LEU A 426 28.33 -22.13 18.96
C LEU A 426 28.71 -20.79 19.60
N THR A 427 28.35 -20.56 20.87
CA THR A 427 28.63 -19.29 21.55
C THR A 427 29.94 -19.38 22.32
N VAL A 428 30.91 -18.52 21.98
CA VAL A 428 32.17 -18.35 22.70
C VAL A 428 32.12 -17.07 23.51
N THR A 429 32.26 -17.18 24.84
CA THR A 429 32.32 -16.00 25.71
C THR A 429 33.65 -15.27 25.56
N ALA A 430 33.71 -13.98 25.93
CA ALA A 430 34.94 -13.17 25.89
C ALA A 430 36.11 -13.73 26.73
N ARG A 431 35.85 -14.71 27.62
CA ARG A 431 36.87 -15.45 28.39
C ARG A 431 37.23 -16.82 27.79
N GLY A 432 36.85 -17.07 26.53
CA GLY A 432 37.13 -18.32 25.82
C GLY A 432 36.30 -19.53 26.29
N ARG A 433 35.25 -19.33 27.12
CA ARG A 433 34.38 -20.44 27.55
C ARG A 433 33.32 -20.73 26.48
N MET A 434 33.13 -22.01 26.20
CA MET A 434 32.15 -22.56 25.25
C MET A 434 31.17 -23.43 26.03
N THR A 435 29.90 -23.42 25.64
CA THR A 435 28.87 -24.27 26.27
C THR A 435 28.37 -25.28 25.26
N PHE A 436 28.40 -26.56 25.61
CA PHE A 436 27.92 -27.68 24.81
C PHE A 436 26.73 -28.35 25.48
N THR A 437 25.84 -28.96 24.70
CA THR A 437 24.82 -29.85 25.25
C THR A 437 25.47 -31.10 25.84
N LYS A 438 24.80 -31.74 26.80
CA LYS A 438 25.32 -32.93 27.49
C LYS A 438 25.65 -34.05 26.49
N ASP A 439 24.80 -34.25 25.49
CA ASP A 439 24.94 -35.30 24.48
C ASP A 439 26.18 -35.09 23.59
N VAL A 440 26.54 -33.83 23.30
CA VAL A 440 27.76 -33.50 22.53
C VAL A 440 29.02 -33.76 23.35
N LEU A 441 28.99 -33.48 24.65
CA LEU A 441 30.12 -33.76 25.55
C LEU A 441 30.36 -35.27 25.70
N GLU A 442 29.29 -36.06 25.84
CA GLU A 442 29.37 -37.52 25.91
C GLU A 442 29.89 -38.12 24.59
N HIS A 443 29.44 -37.62 23.43
CA HIS A 443 29.92 -38.06 22.12
C HIS A 443 31.41 -37.77 21.89
N LEU A 444 31.89 -36.63 22.40
CA LEU A 444 33.30 -36.23 22.28
C LEU A 444 34.20 -36.83 23.38
N GLY A 445 33.64 -37.56 24.35
CA GLY A 445 34.38 -38.13 25.47
C GLY A 445 34.91 -37.11 26.48
N ILE A 446 34.39 -35.88 26.50
CA ILE A 446 34.90 -34.79 27.32
C ILE A 446 34.13 -34.70 28.64
N GLU A 447 34.84 -34.86 29.77
CA GLU A 447 34.27 -34.67 31.10
C GLU A 447 33.86 -33.20 31.36
N ARG A 448 32.88 -33.00 32.26
CA ARG A 448 32.46 -31.64 32.66
C ARG A 448 33.64 -30.86 33.22
N GLY A 449 34.01 -29.77 32.54
CA GLY A 449 35.16 -28.92 32.91
C GLY A 449 36.47 -29.27 32.20
N GLY A 450 36.47 -30.26 31.30
CA GLY A 450 37.61 -30.59 30.44
C GLY A 450 38.01 -29.43 29.50
N LYS A 451 39.29 -29.37 29.15
CA LYS A 451 39.81 -28.41 28.18
C LYS A 451 39.69 -28.99 26.77
N VAL A 452 39.25 -28.16 25.84
CA VAL A 452 39.15 -28.46 24.41
C VAL A 452 39.97 -27.48 23.60
N GLU A 453 40.57 -27.97 22.52
CA GLU A 453 41.22 -27.15 21.51
C GLU A 453 40.31 -26.96 20.31
N LEU A 454 40.33 -25.74 19.76
CA LEU A 454 39.61 -25.36 18.56
C LEU A 454 40.63 -25.00 17.47
N HIS A 455 40.67 -25.79 16.41
CA HIS A 455 41.53 -25.57 15.24
C HIS A 455 40.69 -25.00 14.09
N LEU A 456 40.97 -23.76 13.68
CA LEU A 456 40.27 -23.11 12.57
C LEU A 456 40.88 -23.55 11.23
N LEU A 457 40.03 -24.05 10.32
CA LEU A 457 40.44 -24.51 9.00
C LEU A 457 40.21 -23.42 7.93
N PRO A 458 40.97 -23.41 6.81
CA PRO A 458 40.97 -22.34 5.81
C PRO A 458 39.63 -22.07 5.10
N ASN A 459 38.63 -22.94 5.26
CA ASN A 459 37.32 -22.81 4.63
C ASN A 459 36.19 -22.42 5.61
N GLY A 460 36.54 -21.79 6.74
CA GLY A 460 35.57 -21.33 7.74
C GLY A 460 34.97 -22.46 8.58
N ARG A 461 35.53 -23.68 8.48
CA ARG A 461 35.21 -24.79 9.39
C ARG A 461 36.13 -24.74 10.60
N ALA A 462 35.69 -25.34 11.70
CA ALA A 462 36.50 -25.51 12.89
C ALA A 462 36.49 -26.98 13.32
N GLU A 463 37.63 -27.48 13.75
CA GLU A 463 37.81 -28.80 14.34
C GLU A 463 37.94 -28.65 15.86
N LEU A 464 37.19 -29.44 16.62
CA LEU A 464 37.25 -29.45 18.07
C LEU A 464 37.87 -30.76 18.55
N ARG A 465 38.91 -30.71 19.38
CA ARG A 465 39.57 -31.89 19.95
C ARG A 465 39.70 -31.76 21.47
N GLU A 466 39.67 -32.87 22.20
CA GLU A 466 40.03 -32.87 23.61
C GLU A 466 41.53 -32.52 23.77
N HIS A 467 41.84 -31.64 24.71
CA HIS A 467 43.22 -31.29 25.02
C HIS A 467 43.88 -32.44 25.79
N ALA A 468 44.70 -33.24 25.10
CA ALA A 468 45.38 -34.39 25.68
C ALA A 468 46.18 -33.98 26.92
N ARG A 469 45.96 -34.67 28.06
CA ARG A 469 46.80 -34.54 29.24
C ARG A 469 48.19 -35.08 28.90
N THR A 470 49.19 -34.20 28.78
CA THR A 470 50.59 -34.60 28.82
C THR A 470 50.85 -35.25 30.19
N ALA A 471 51.16 -36.54 30.20
CA ALA A 471 51.63 -37.21 31.40
C ALA A 471 52.94 -36.54 31.86
N PRO A 472 53.10 -36.19 33.15
CA PRO A 472 54.32 -35.58 33.63
C PRO A 472 55.48 -36.59 33.53
N SER A 473 56.52 -36.19 32.81
CA SER A 473 57.83 -36.84 32.81
C SER A 473 58.42 -36.79 34.22
N GLY A 474 58.24 -37.86 34.99
CA GLY A 474 58.95 -38.08 36.24
C GLY A 474 60.36 -38.62 35.97
N ILE A 475 61.39 -37.81 36.22
CA ILE A 475 62.78 -38.27 36.37
C ILE A 475 63.26 -37.93 37.79
N CYS A 476 63.70 -38.99 38.48
CA CYS A 476 64.65 -39.15 39.59
C CYS A 476 64.40 -38.63 41.03
N GLY A 477 64.64 -39.54 42.00
CA GLY A 477 65.42 -39.21 43.20
C GLY A 477 65.14 -40.03 44.46
N ALA A 478 65.99 -41.04 44.71
CA ALA A 478 66.46 -41.60 46.00
C ALA A 478 65.66 -41.45 47.31
N SER A 479 65.39 -42.59 47.97
CA SER A 479 65.75 -42.93 49.38
C SER A 479 65.58 -44.42 49.60
#